data_AF-A0A6P8KPQ6-F1
#
_entry.id   AF-A0A6P8KPQ6-F1
#
_cell.length_a   1.000
_cell.length_b   1.000
_cell.length_c   1.000
_cell.angle_alpha   90.00
_cell.angle_beta   90.00
_cell.angle_gamma   90.00
#
_symmetry.space_group_name_H-M   'P 1'
#
loop_
_entity.id
_entity.type
_entity.pdbx_description
1 polymer ?
#
loop_
_entity_poly.entity_id
_entity_poly.type
_entity_poly.pdbx_seq_one_letter_code
_entity_poly.pdbx_strand_id
1 'polypeptide(L)'
;MLLRLALSAARPAGGIKILAQSPAQLFRANANPNLNLSTVRTYARRVVRTREPVEEMRAPSLKEKLMGPPSANAYSMGKGAAAGAAAVGLGALCYYGVGLGKQTSIADNAIMWPQFVRDRIQSTYAFFGGSCVLTAAAAAATFRSHRLLELASRGGILATVASLALVIGSGAVARSIEYQPGLGAKHLAWAVHCAILGAVIAPICFMGGPILTRAALYTGGVVGGLSTIAACAPSDKFLYMGGPLAIGLGVVFASSLASMWLPPTTALGAGLASMSLYGGLVLFSGFLLYDTQRMVRRAEVYPQYSYTPYDPINASMSIYMDVLNIFIRIVTILSGGQRRK
;
A
#
# COMPACT_ATOMS: atom_id res chain seq x y z
N MET A 1 3.45 -52.39 -5.48
CA MET A 1 3.72 -51.89 -6.85
C MET A 1 4.21 -50.45 -6.73
N LEU A 2 5.39 -50.23 -6.16
CA LEU A 2 6.72 -50.29 -6.80
C LEU A 2 7.07 -49.01 -7.59
N LEU A 3 7.41 -47.98 -6.84
CA LEU A 3 8.63 -47.16 -7.00
C LEU A 3 9.73 -47.89 -7.81
N ARG A 4 9.86 -47.61 -9.12
CA ARG A 4 11.06 -47.90 -9.94
C ARG A 4 11.01 -47.10 -11.26
N LEU A 5 11.61 -45.92 -11.30
CA LEU A 5 12.17 -45.34 -12.54
C LEU A 5 13.13 -44.19 -12.19
N ALA A 6 14.20 -44.56 -11.50
CA ALA A 6 15.43 -43.80 -11.42
C ALA A 6 16.58 -44.81 -11.51
N LEU A 7 17.62 -44.43 -12.27
CA LEU A 7 18.87 -45.15 -12.56
C LEU A 7 18.81 -46.32 -13.55
N SER A 8 19.35 -46.07 -14.75
CA SER A 8 20.43 -46.91 -15.31
C SER A 8 21.12 -46.18 -16.46
N ALA A 9 22.33 -45.67 -16.20
CA ALA A 9 23.45 -45.63 -17.15
C ALA A 9 24.66 -45.04 -16.42
N ALA A 10 25.30 -45.87 -15.61
CA ALA A 10 26.67 -45.65 -15.16
C ALA A 10 27.58 -46.54 -15.99
N ARG A 11 28.67 -46.00 -16.54
CA ARG A 11 30.01 -46.46 -16.16
C ARG A 11 31.15 -45.52 -16.64
N PRO A 12 32.28 -45.48 -15.91
CA PRO A 12 33.36 -44.51 -16.07
C PRO A 12 34.69 -45.14 -16.54
N ALA A 13 35.65 -44.32 -16.98
CA ALA A 13 37.10 -44.52 -16.88
C ALA A 13 37.77 -43.18 -17.23
N GLY A 14 38.45 -42.51 -16.31
CA GLY A 14 39.92 -42.54 -16.19
C GLY A 14 40.55 -41.52 -17.17
N GLY A 15 41.43 -40.60 -16.82
CA GLY A 15 42.19 -40.29 -15.63
C GLY A 15 43.03 -39.06 -15.96
N ILE A 16 43.22 -38.18 -14.98
CA ILE A 16 44.00 -36.95 -15.08
C ILE A 16 45.50 -37.30 -15.07
N LYS A 17 46.28 -36.75 -16.02
CA LYS A 17 47.73 -36.60 -15.88
C LYS A 17 48.19 -35.23 -16.36
N ILE A 18 48.65 -34.45 -15.39
CA ILE A 18 49.54 -33.30 -15.55
C ILE A 18 50.96 -33.86 -15.68
N LEU A 19 51.73 -33.47 -16.70
CA LEU A 19 53.18 -33.46 -16.61
C LEU A 19 53.78 -32.39 -17.54
N ALA A 20 54.73 -31.65 -16.97
CA ALA A 20 55.49 -30.58 -17.57
C ALA A 20 56.68 -31.07 -18.42
N GLN A 21 57.38 -30.08 -19.01
CA GLN A 21 58.75 -30.08 -19.55
C GLN A 21 58.94 -30.33 -21.08
N SER A 22 59.01 -29.23 -21.84
CA SER A 22 60.19 -28.66 -22.56
C SER A 22 61.38 -29.58 -22.95
N PRO A 23 62.28 -29.16 -23.89
CA PRO A 23 62.12 -28.80 -25.30
C PRO A 23 63.17 -29.55 -26.19
N ALA A 24 63.22 -29.19 -27.47
CA ALA A 24 64.25 -29.50 -28.46
C ALA A 24 64.20 -30.89 -29.11
N GLN A 25 64.08 -30.83 -30.44
CA GLN A 25 64.50 -31.76 -31.50
C GLN A 25 63.38 -31.75 -32.57
N LEU A 26 63.64 -31.58 -33.85
CA LEU A 26 64.86 -31.42 -34.62
C LEU A 26 64.37 -31.01 -36.01
N PHE A 27 64.96 -29.96 -36.56
CA PHE A 27 65.20 -29.73 -37.99
C PHE A 27 64.37 -30.53 -39.01
N ARG A 28 63.49 -29.81 -39.72
CA ARG A 28 63.36 -30.03 -41.17
C ARG A 28 63.10 -28.71 -41.87
N ALA A 29 64.17 -28.19 -42.47
CA ALA A 29 64.13 -27.15 -43.46
C ALA A 29 63.34 -27.63 -44.68
N ASN A 30 62.43 -26.80 -45.17
CA ASN A 30 62.06 -26.84 -46.58
C ASN A 30 62.16 -25.41 -47.11
N ALA A 31 63.24 -25.19 -47.86
CA ALA A 31 63.52 -23.94 -48.54
C ALA A 31 62.63 -23.87 -49.79
N ASN A 32 61.91 -22.77 -49.96
CA ASN A 32 61.43 -22.37 -51.27
C ASN A 32 61.70 -20.88 -51.47
N PRO A 33 62.42 -20.50 -52.55
CA PRO A 33 62.92 -19.15 -52.72
C PRO A 33 61.91 -18.32 -53.51
N ASN A 34 61.23 -17.39 -52.84
CA ASN A 34 60.60 -16.26 -53.52
C ASN A 34 60.79 -15.02 -52.65
N LEU A 35 61.91 -14.36 -52.90
CA LEU A 35 62.27 -13.06 -52.36
C LEU A 35 61.25 -12.01 -52.81
N ASN A 36 60.45 -11.51 -51.87
CA ASN A 36 59.89 -10.17 -51.94
C ASN A 36 60.40 -9.40 -50.74
N LEU A 37 61.49 -8.66 -50.96
CA LEU A 37 62.10 -7.76 -49.99
C LEU A 37 61.22 -6.50 -49.86
N SER A 38 60.09 -6.62 -49.16
CA SER A 38 59.29 -5.47 -48.78
C SER A 38 59.94 -4.79 -47.59
N THR A 39 60.69 -3.72 -47.86
CA THR A 39 61.23 -2.78 -46.88
C THR A 39 60.12 -2.31 -45.93
N VAL A 40 60.07 -2.88 -44.72
CA VAL A 40 59.22 -2.41 -43.64
C VAL A 40 59.79 -1.09 -43.15
N ARG A 41 59.25 0.03 -43.65
CA ARG A 41 59.44 1.34 -43.01
C ARG A 41 58.71 1.30 -41.67
N THR A 42 59.47 1.07 -40.60
CA THR A 42 59.00 1.24 -39.23
C THR A 42 58.71 2.73 -39.00
N TYR A 43 57.47 3.15 -39.24
CA TYR A 43 57.00 4.42 -38.71
C TYR A 43 56.99 4.27 -37.19
N ALA A 44 57.90 4.98 -36.52
CA ALA A 44 57.84 5.17 -35.08
C ALA A 44 56.47 5.79 -34.77
N ARG A 45 55.52 4.96 -34.33
CA ARG A 45 54.26 5.41 -33.77
C ARG A 45 54.61 6.13 -32.48
N ARG A 46 54.80 7.44 -32.56
CA ARG A 46 54.79 8.33 -31.39
C ARG A 46 53.51 8.00 -30.65
N VAL A 47 53.63 7.37 -29.48
CA VAL A 47 52.50 7.19 -28.57
C VAL A 47 52.09 8.59 -28.17
N VAL A 48 51.16 9.18 -28.92
CA VAL A 48 50.38 10.29 -28.44
C VAL A 48 49.63 9.69 -27.26
N ARG A 49 50.09 10.00 -26.04
CA ARG A 49 49.24 9.92 -24.85
C ARG A 49 48.08 10.88 -25.11
N THR A 50 47.04 10.40 -25.79
CA THR A 50 45.71 10.91 -25.54
C THR A 50 45.49 10.66 -24.06
N ARG A 51 45.68 11.69 -23.24
CA ARG A 51 44.96 11.77 -21.97
C ARG A 51 43.51 11.59 -22.40
N GLU A 52 42.93 10.43 -22.09
CA GLU A 52 41.48 10.38 -22.00
C GLU A 52 41.09 11.57 -21.12
N PRO A 53 40.15 12.42 -21.54
CA PRO A 53 39.60 13.37 -20.60
C PRO A 53 39.16 12.52 -19.42
N VAL A 54 39.77 12.74 -18.26
CA VAL A 54 39.22 12.22 -17.02
C VAL A 54 37.87 12.90 -16.98
N GLU A 55 36.84 12.18 -17.40
CA GLU A 55 35.46 12.57 -17.19
C GLU A 55 35.37 12.61 -15.67
N GLU A 56 35.54 13.81 -15.13
CA GLU A 56 35.36 14.10 -13.73
C GLU A 56 33.96 13.57 -13.45
N MET A 57 33.85 12.42 -12.77
CA MET A 57 32.57 11.84 -12.37
C MET A 57 31.95 12.85 -11.43
N ARG A 58 31.29 13.85 -12.03
CA ARG A 58 30.59 14.89 -11.32
C ARG A 58 29.57 14.15 -10.49
N ALA A 59 29.73 14.21 -9.17
CA ALA A 59 28.75 13.62 -8.27
C ALA A 59 27.38 14.15 -8.72
N PRO A 60 26.44 13.26 -9.08
CA PRO A 60 25.20 13.70 -9.70
C PRO A 60 24.53 14.67 -8.76
N SER A 61 24.09 15.80 -9.33
CA SER A 61 23.46 16.86 -8.56
C SER A 61 22.25 16.31 -7.81
N LEU A 62 21.85 16.94 -6.69
CA LEU A 62 20.65 16.55 -5.95
C LEU A 62 19.42 16.47 -6.87
N LYS A 63 19.34 17.38 -7.85
CA LYS A 63 18.31 17.38 -8.89
C LYS A 63 18.40 16.14 -9.78
N GLU A 64 19.58 15.74 -10.25
CA GLU A 64 19.75 14.51 -11.03
C GLU A 64 19.46 13.24 -10.23
N LYS A 65 19.82 13.19 -8.95
CA LYS A 65 19.50 12.03 -8.09
C LYS A 65 17.99 11.90 -7.85
N LEU A 66 17.28 13.02 -7.71
CA LEU A 66 15.83 13.03 -7.45
C LEU A 66 14.99 12.83 -8.72
N MET A 67 15.46 13.35 -9.86
CA MET A 67 14.79 13.22 -11.17
C MET A 67 15.26 11.99 -11.97
N GLY A 68 16.30 11.30 -11.48
CA GLY A 68 16.80 10.06 -12.05
C GLY A 68 15.81 8.91 -11.96
N PRO A 69 16.12 7.76 -12.60
CA PRO A 69 15.23 6.60 -12.62
C PRO A 69 14.98 6.08 -11.20
N PRO A 70 13.81 5.46 -10.93
CA PRO A 70 13.46 5.02 -9.60
C PRO A 70 14.41 3.93 -9.15
N SER A 71 15.09 4.13 -8.02
CA SER A 71 15.84 3.04 -7.41
C SER A 71 14.88 1.97 -6.90
N ALA A 72 15.25 0.70 -7.00
CA ALA A 72 14.47 -0.41 -6.44
C ALA A 72 14.18 -0.26 -4.93
N ASN A 73 14.94 0.62 -4.27
CA ASN A 73 14.92 0.87 -2.84
C ASN A 73 13.64 1.57 -2.34
N ALA A 74 13.02 2.44 -3.13
CA ALA A 74 11.87 3.24 -2.64
C ALA A 74 10.65 2.36 -2.30
N TYR A 75 10.32 1.39 -3.16
CA TYR A 75 9.21 0.47 -2.94
C TYR A 75 9.58 -0.67 -1.98
N SER A 76 10.84 -1.13 -1.96
CA SER A 76 11.27 -2.15 -1.00
C SER A 76 11.28 -1.62 0.43
N MET A 77 11.70 -0.36 0.63
CA MET A 77 11.65 0.32 1.92
C MET A 77 10.21 0.46 2.42
N GLY A 78 9.27 0.85 1.54
CA GLY A 78 7.85 0.92 1.87
C GLY A 78 7.26 -0.44 2.28
N LYS A 79 7.59 -1.51 1.55
CA LYS A 79 7.21 -2.89 1.92
C LYS A 79 7.80 -3.29 3.28
N GLY A 80 9.06 -2.96 3.53
CA GLY A 80 9.73 -3.23 4.81
C GLY A 80 9.04 -2.51 5.97
N ALA A 81 8.68 -1.24 5.79
CA ALA A 81 7.95 -0.47 6.78
C ALA A 81 6.57 -1.07 7.08
N ALA A 82 5.82 -1.46 6.04
CA ALA A 82 4.53 -2.12 6.20
C ALA A 82 4.66 -3.49 6.91
N ALA A 83 5.68 -4.28 6.58
CA ALA A 83 5.96 -5.55 7.25
C ALA A 83 6.34 -5.36 8.73
N GLY A 84 7.17 -4.35 9.04
CA GLY A 84 7.50 -3.98 10.40
C GLY A 84 6.27 -3.57 11.21
N ALA A 85 5.41 -2.72 10.63
CA ALA A 85 4.14 -2.33 11.27
C ALA A 85 3.21 -3.52 11.52
N ALA A 86 3.13 -4.48 10.57
CA ALA A 86 2.36 -5.70 10.76
C ALA A 86 2.93 -6.57 11.89
N ALA A 87 4.25 -6.70 11.99
CA ALA A 87 4.90 -7.42 13.08
C ALA A 87 4.62 -6.78 14.45
N VAL A 88 4.66 -5.44 14.52
CA VAL A 88 4.29 -4.68 15.74
C VAL A 88 2.80 -4.91 16.07
N GLY A 89 1.91 -4.86 15.08
CA GLY A 89 0.48 -5.12 15.26
C GLY A 89 0.20 -6.53 15.78
N LEU A 90 0.86 -7.55 15.22
CA LEU A 90 0.76 -8.93 15.71
C LEU A 90 1.32 -9.08 17.13
N GLY A 91 2.46 -8.45 17.42
CA GLY A 91 3.02 -8.42 18.77
C GLY A 91 2.07 -7.77 19.78
N ALA A 92 1.43 -6.65 19.40
CA ALA A 92 0.43 -5.99 20.22
C ALA A 92 -0.82 -6.86 20.42
N LEU A 93 -1.28 -7.57 19.38
CA LEU A 93 -2.40 -8.51 19.49
C LEU A 93 -2.07 -9.66 20.45
N CYS A 94 -0.87 -10.25 20.36
CA CYS A 94 -0.44 -11.29 21.29
C CYS A 94 -0.32 -10.75 22.73
N TYR A 95 0.21 -9.54 22.91
CA TYR A 95 0.40 -8.95 24.23
C TYR A 95 -0.92 -8.57 24.91
N TYR A 96 -1.80 -7.86 24.19
CA TYR A 96 -3.08 -7.40 24.74
C TYR A 96 -4.16 -8.47 24.67
N GLY A 97 -4.22 -9.27 23.60
CA GLY A 97 -5.25 -10.28 23.38
C GLY A 97 -5.10 -11.54 24.25
N VAL A 98 -3.87 -11.91 24.64
CA VAL A 98 -3.63 -13.04 25.57
C VAL A 98 -3.73 -12.60 27.05
N GLY A 99 -4.05 -11.33 27.32
CA GLY A 99 -4.22 -10.83 28.69
C GLY A 99 -2.92 -10.68 29.48
N LEU A 100 -1.77 -10.56 28.80
CA LEU A 100 -0.48 -10.27 29.46
C LEU A 100 -0.38 -8.82 29.96
N GLY A 101 -1.31 -7.96 29.53
CA GLY A 101 -1.45 -6.59 30.02
C GLY A 101 -2.15 -6.53 31.38
N LYS A 102 -1.53 -5.86 32.37
CA LYS A 102 -2.12 -5.61 33.70
C LYS A 102 -3.22 -4.52 33.73
N GLN A 103 -3.58 -3.94 32.59
CA GLN A 103 -4.53 -2.82 32.50
C GLN A 103 -5.87 -3.30 31.97
N THR A 104 -6.97 -2.70 32.43
CA THR A 104 -8.33 -3.03 31.99
C THR A 104 -8.51 -2.71 30.52
N SER A 105 -8.93 -3.72 29.74
CA SER A 105 -9.21 -3.58 28.31
C SER A 105 -10.66 -3.17 28.04
N ILE A 106 -10.94 -2.71 26.82
CA ILE A 106 -12.32 -2.50 26.37
C ILE A 106 -13.12 -3.81 26.44
N ALA A 107 -12.50 -4.94 26.10
CA ALA A 107 -13.12 -6.27 26.16
C ALA A 107 -13.51 -6.67 27.59
N ASP A 108 -12.67 -6.36 28.58
CA ASP A 108 -12.98 -6.64 30.00
C ASP A 108 -14.14 -5.77 30.49
N ASN A 109 -14.15 -4.49 30.10
CA ASN A 109 -15.22 -3.55 30.43
C ASN A 109 -16.53 -3.87 29.70
N ALA A 110 -16.46 -4.51 28.52
CA ALA A 110 -17.62 -4.81 27.69
C ALA A 110 -18.64 -5.74 28.38
N ILE A 111 -18.17 -6.62 29.27
CA ILE A 111 -19.03 -7.48 30.08
C ILE A 111 -19.94 -6.64 30.98
N MET A 112 -19.41 -5.54 31.52
CA MET A 112 -20.09 -4.64 32.45
C MET A 112 -20.88 -3.53 31.74
N TRP A 113 -20.85 -3.46 30.40
CA TRP A 113 -21.55 -2.40 29.68
C TRP A 113 -23.07 -2.53 29.78
N PRO A 114 -23.77 -1.42 30.09
CA PRO A 114 -25.23 -1.33 29.92
C PRO A 114 -25.66 -1.66 28.48
N GLN A 115 -26.88 -2.18 28.32
CA GLN A 115 -27.41 -2.58 27.00
C GLN A 115 -27.36 -1.43 25.97
N PHE A 116 -27.69 -0.21 26.37
CA PHE A 116 -27.69 0.94 25.47
C PHE A 116 -26.30 1.24 24.85
N VAL A 117 -25.19 0.94 25.55
CA VAL A 117 -23.83 1.13 25.00
C VAL A 117 -23.58 0.10 23.90
N ARG A 118 -23.99 -1.15 24.13
CA ARG A 118 -23.86 -2.24 23.16
C ARG A 118 -24.70 -1.94 21.92
N ASP A 119 -25.91 -1.45 22.09
CA ASP A 119 -26.81 -1.05 20.98
C ASP A 119 -26.20 0.08 20.12
N ARG A 120 -25.57 1.07 20.76
CA ARG A 120 -24.87 2.17 20.07
C ARG A 120 -23.67 1.67 19.25
N ILE A 121 -22.88 0.76 19.82
CA ILE A 121 -21.74 0.14 19.12
C ILE A 121 -22.23 -0.72 17.96
N GLN A 122 -23.25 -1.56 18.20
CA GLN A 122 -23.83 -2.44 17.18
C GLN A 122 -24.44 -1.65 16.03
N SER A 123 -25.22 -0.61 16.31
CA SER A 123 -25.79 0.26 15.28
C SER A 123 -24.71 0.98 14.46
N THR A 124 -23.63 1.43 15.11
CA THR A 124 -22.49 2.02 14.41
C THR A 124 -21.83 1.03 13.44
N TYR A 125 -21.60 -0.22 13.88
CA TYR A 125 -21.07 -1.27 13.00
C TYR A 125 -22.05 -1.68 11.89
N ALA A 126 -23.36 -1.64 12.16
CA ALA A 126 -24.39 -1.89 11.14
C ALA A 126 -24.34 -0.82 10.03
N PHE A 127 -24.23 0.46 10.38
CA PHE A 127 -24.07 1.55 9.39
C PHE A 127 -22.72 1.46 8.67
N PHE A 128 -21.65 1.08 9.35
CA PHE A 128 -20.36 0.79 8.72
C PHE A 128 -20.49 -0.32 7.65
N GLY A 129 -21.06 -1.46 8.02
CA GLY A 129 -21.28 -2.58 7.08
C GLY A 129 -22.21 -2.19 5.93
N GLY A 130 -23.30 -1.47 6.24
CA GLY A 130 -24.19 -0.89 5.24
C GLY A 130 -23.47 0.05 4.28
N SER A 131 -22.51 0.83 4.78
CA SER A 131 -21.72 1.76 3.96
C SER A 131 -20.86 0.98 2.97
N CYS A 132 -20.19 -0.09 3.42
CA CYS A 132 -19.42 -0.97 2.54
C CYS A 132 -20.28 -1.60 1.44
N VAL A 133 -21.46 -2.13 1.79
CA VAL A 133 -22.38 -2.75 0.83
C VAL A 133 -22.89 -1.73 -0.18
N LEU A 134 -23.32 -0.56 0.30
CA LEU A 134 -23.87 0.49 -0.56
C LEU A 134 -22.82 1.05 -1.52
N THR A 135 -21.60 1.25 -1.04
CA THR A 135 -20.46 1.71 -1.86
C THR A 135 -20.07 0.66 -2.90
N ALA A 136 -20.05 -0.62 -2.54
CA ALA A 136 -19.79 -1.70 -3.50
C ALA A 136 -20.89 -1.78 -4.57
N ALA A 137 -22.16 -1.66 -4.17
CA ALA A 137 -23.29 -1.64 -5.09
C ALA A 137 -23.23 -0.43 -6.03
N ALA A 138 -22.92 0.76 -5.51
CA ALA A 138 -22.77 1.97 -6.29
C ALA A 138 -21.57 1.93 -7.25
N ALA A 139 -20.44 1.36 -6.82
CA ALA A 139 -19.29 1.13 -7.68
C ALA A 139 -19.63 0.17 -8.82
N ALA A 140 -20.32 -0.94 -8.52
CA ALA A 140 -20.76 -1.90 -9.51
C ALA A 140 -21.78 -1.30 -10.51
N ALA A 141 -22.72 -0.49 -10.01
CA ALA A 141 -23.67 0.22 -10.86
C ALA A 141 -22.97 1.23 -11.78
N THR A 142 -22.05 2.03 -11.23
CA THR A 142 -21.25 3.01 -11.98
C THR A 142 -20.43 2.32 -13.06
N PHE A 143 -19.75 1.22 -12.73
CA PHE A 143 -18.91 0.45 -13.66
C PHE A 143 -19.71 -0.15 -14.81
N ARG A 144 -20.99 -0.51 -14.61
CA ARG A 144 -21.87 -1.02 -15.68
C ARG A 144 -22.40 0.08 -16.60
N SER A 145 -22.45 1.32 -16.13
CA SER A 145 -22.97 2.45 -16.88
C SER A 145 -21.85 3.24 -17.57
N HIS A 146 -21.80 3.21 -18.90
CA HIS A 146 -20.76 3.89 -19.68
C HIS A 146 -20.63 5.39 -19.37
N ARG A 147 -21.75 6.11 -19.19
CA ARG A 147 -21.73 7.55 -18.91
C ARG A 147 -21.15 7.90 -17.54
N LEU A 148 -21.53 7.15 -16.49
CA LEU A 148 -21.01 7.41 -15.15
C LEU A 148 -19.56 6.94 -15.03
N LEU A 149 -19.22 5.82 -15.69
CA LEU A 149 -17.83 5.35 -15.75
C LEU A 149 -16.94 6.33 -16.51
N GLU A 150 -17.40 6.89 -17.62
CA GLU A 150 -16.67 7.95 -18.33
C GLU A 150 -16.44 9.13 -17.38
N LEU A 151 -17.48 9.64 -16.72
CA LEU A 151 -17.36 10.75 -15.78
C LEU A 151 -16.40 10.44 -14.62
N ALA A 152 -16.48 9.24 -14.04
CA ALA A 152 -15.62 8.80 -12.94
C ALA A 152 -14.17 8.55 -13.37
N SER A 153 -13.95 8.17 -14.63
CA SER A 153 -12.61 7.91 -15.20
C SER A 153 -12.02 9.13 -15.92
N ARG A 154 -12.74 10.27 -15.96
CA ARG A 154 -12.20 11.50 -16.52
C ARG A 154 -10.93 11.88 -15.78
N GLY A 155 -9.83 11.87 -16.53
CA GLY A 155 -8.54 12.32 -16.04
C GLY A 155 -8.46 13.84 -15.95
N GLY A 156 -7.37 14.31 -15.36
CA GLY A 156 -7.02 15.73 -15.30
C GLY A 156 -7.23 16.37 -13.93
N ILE A 157 -6.60 17.53 -13.74
CA ILE A 157 -6.60 18.27 -12.47
C ILE A 157 -8.03 18.67 -12.09
N LEU A 158 -8.81 19.19 -13.04
CA LEU A 158 -10.19 19.61 -12.80
C LEU A 158 -11.06 18.46 -12.29
N ALA A 159 -10.98 17.29 -12.94
CA ALA A 159 -11.75 16.11 -12.54
C ALA A 159 -11.34 15.63 -11.14
N THR A 160 -10.04 15.64 -10.84
CA THR A 160 -9.53 15.20 -9.53
C THR A 160 -9.92 16.17 -8.40
N VAL A 161 -9.83 17.48 -8.65
CA VAL A 161 -10.28 18.51 -7.69
C VAL A 161 -11.79 18.45 -7.51
N ALA A 162 -12.55 18.26 -8.59
CA ALA A 162 -14.00 18.12 -8.53
C ALA A 162 -14.43 16.87 -7.75
N SER A 163 -13.79 15.71 -7.97
CA SER A 163 -14.09 14.49 -7.22
C SER A 163 -13.73 14.62 -5.74
N LEU A 164 -12.60 15.27 -5.44
CA LEU A 164 -12.20 15.56 -4.06
C LEU A 164 -13.20 16.49 -3.36
N ALA A 165 -13.58 17.59 -4.02
CA ALA A 165 -14.57 18.54 -3.51
C ALA A 165 -15.93 17.87 -3.30
N LEU A 166 -16.35 16.99 -4.22
CA LEU A 166 -17.59 16.24 -4.13
C LEU A 166 -17.60 15.27 -2.93
N VAL A 167 -16.51 14.53 -2.72
CA VAL A 167 -16.38 13.61 -1.58
C VAL A 167 -16.34 14.36 -0.25
N ILE A 168 -15.55 15.44 -0.16
CA ILE A 168 -15.45 16.26 1.05
C ILE A 168 -16.80 16.95 1.34
N GLY A 169 -17.42 17.55 0.32
CA GLY A 169 -18.68 18.27 0.44
C GLY A 169 -19.83 17.37 0.84
N SER A 170 -20.00 16.23 0.16
CA SER A 170 -21.03 15.25 0.53
C SER A 170 -20.82 14.68 1.94
N GLY A 171 -19.56 14.48 2.34
CA GLY A 171 -19.22 14.04 3.70
C GLY A 171 -19.54 15.10 4.76
N ALA A 172 -19.27 16.38 4.46
CA ALA A 172 -19.61 17.50 5.34
C ALA A 172 -21.13 17.63 5.52
N VAL A 173 -21.90 17.52 4.44
CA VAL A 173 -23.38 17.55 4.47
C VAL A 173 -23.94 16.37 5.27
N ALA A 174 -23.46 15.16 5.02
CA ALA A 174 -23.89 13.99 5.78
C ALA A 174 -23.58 14.13 7.28
N ARG A 175 -22.49 14.83 7.65
CA ARG A 175 -22.12 15.08 9.05
C ARG A 175 -22.91 16.19 9.72
N SER A 176 -23.27 17.23 8.98
CA SER A 176 -23.96 18.40 9.51
C SER A 176 -25.44 18.16 9.81
N ILE A 177 -26.07 17.19 9.15
CA ILE A 177 -27.47 16.84 9.41
C ILE A 177 -27.56 16.10 10.75
N GLU A 178 -28.48 16.52 11.60
CA GLU A 178 -28.75 15.86 12.87
C GLU A 178 -29.37 14.48 12.66
N TYR A 179 -28.97 13.53 13.50
CA TYR A 179 -29.54 12.18 13.46
C TYR A 179 -30.95 12.19 14.05
N GLN A 180 -31.90 11.62 13.32
CA GLN A 180 -33.24 11.33 13.79
C GLN A 180 -33.51 9.83 13.61
N PRO A 181 -34.15 9.17 14.60
CA PRO A 181 -34.51 7.76 14.48
C PRO A 181 -35.52 7.57 13.33
N GLY A 182 -35.25 6.61 12.44
CA GLY A 182 -36.07 6.32 11.26
C GLY A 182 -35.45 6.79 9.94
N LEU A 183 -36.13 6.53 8.82
CA LEU A 183 -35.66 6.97 7.49
C LEU A 183 -35.85 8.48 7.36
N GLY A 184 -34.75 9.22 7.51
CA GLY A 184 -34.74 10.68 7.42
C GLY A 184 -33.66 11.23 6.48
N ALA A 185 -33.56 12.56 6.42
CA ALA A 185 -32.58 13.27 5.59
C ALA A 185 -31.13 12.81 5.84
N LYS A 186 -30.81 12.44 7.08
CA LYS A 186 -29.49 11.89 7.45
C LYS A 186 -29.16 10.59 6.72
N HIS A 187 -30.12 9.67 6.63
CA HIS A 187 -29.94 8.37 5.99
C HIS A 187 -29.79 8.52 4.48
N LEU A 188 -30.55 9.45 3.88
CA LEU A 188 -30.40 9.79 2.46
C LEU A 188 -29.04 10.45 2.19
N ALA A 189 -28.61 11.41 3.00
CA ALA A 189 -27.32 12.07 2.84
C ALA A 189 -26.15 11.08 3.01
N TRP A 190 -26.24 10.18 3.98
CA TRP A 190 -25.30 9.06 4.14
C TRP A 190 -25.28 8.16 2.90
N ALA A 191 -26.45 7.75 2.42
CA ALA A 191 -26.55 6.88 1.26
C ALA A 191 -25.98 7.53 -0.02
N VAL A 192 -26.28 8.82 -0.22
CA VAL A 192 -25.72 9.63 -1.31
C VAL A 192 -24.20 9.73 -1.19
N HIS A 193 -23.66 9.95 0.00
CA HIS A 193 -22.22 9.99 0.21
C HIS A 193 -21.53 8.65 -0.11
N CYS A 194 -22.11 7.53 0.32
CA CYS A 194 -21.64 6.19 -0.06
C CYS A 194 -21.71 5.98 -1.57
N ALA A 195 -22.79 6.43 -2.22
CA ALA A 195 -22.93 6.33 -3.67
C ALA A 195 -21.87 7.15 -4.43
N ILE A 196 -21.59 8.37 -3.97
CA ILE A 196 -20.53 9.23 -4.50
C ILE A 196 -19.17 8.55 -4.38
N LEU A 197 -18.84 8.00 -3.21
CA LEU A 197 -17.59 7.26 -3.00
C LEU A 197 -17.50 6.03 -3.91
N GLY A 198 -18.60 5.29 -4.06
CA GLY A 198 -18.67 4.15 -4.97
C GLY A 198 -18.41 4.56 -6.41
N ALA A 199 -18.98 5.68 -6.86
CA ALA A 199 -18.77 6.21 -8.20
C ALA A 199 -17.30 6.64 -8.42
N VAL A 200 -16.70 7.35 -7.47
CA VAL A 200 -15.29 7.78 -7.54
C VAL A 200 -14.32 6.58 -7.55
N ILE A 201 -14.66 5.51 -6.83
CA ILE A 201 -13.83 4.30 -6.74
C ILE A 201 -14.09 3.34 -7.91
N ALA A 202 -15.16 3.51 -8.69
CA ALA A 202 -15.55 2.60 -9.77
C ALA A 202 -14.44 2.26 -10.78
N PRO A 203 -13.51 3.16 -11.17
CA PRO A 203 -12.40 2.81 -12.07
C PRO A 203 -11.46 1.72 -11.51
N ILE A 204 -11.41 1.53 -10.18
CA ILE A 204 -10.65 0.44 -9.56
C ILE A 204 -11.19 -0.94 -10.00
N CYS A 205 -12.44 -1.02 -10.44
CA CYS A 205 -13.01 -2.25 -10.99
C CYS A 205 -12.28 -2.77 -12.24
N PHE A 206 -11.54 -1.92 -12.98
CA PHE A 206 -10.70 -2.35 -14.09
C PHE A 206 -9.53 -3.27 -13.68
N MET A 207 -9.20 -3.30 -12.39
CA MET A 207 -8.12 -4.15 -11.86
C MET A 207 -8.52 -5.62 -11.80
N GLY A 208 -9.81 -5.93 -12.02
CA GLY A 208 -10.33 -7.27 -12.19
C GLY A 208 -10.88 -7.89 -10.90
N GLY A 209 -11.95 -8.66 -11.04
CA GLY A 209 -12.67 -9.31 -9.94
C GLY A 209 -11.76 -10.08 -8.96
N PRO A 210 -10.84 -10.95 -9.42
CA PRO A 210 -9.99 -11.73 -8.52
C PRO A 210 -9.09 -10.87 -7.61
N ILE A 211 -8.56 -9.75 -8.11
CA ILE A 211 -7.74 -8.84 -7.31
C ILE A 211 -8.62 -8.17 -6.24
N LEU A 212 -9.79 -7.69 -6.64
CA LEU A 212 -10.72 -6.99 -5.75
C LEU A 212 -11.25 -7.90 -4.65
N THR A 213 -11.62 -9.14 -4.97
CA THR A 213 -12.08 -10.11 -3.97
C THR A 213 -10.98 -10.43 -2.96
N ARG A 214 -9.74 -10.66 -3.42
CA ARG A 214 -8.60 -10.88 -2.52
C ARG A 214 -8.31 -9.66 -1.66
N ALA A 215 -8.33 -8.47 -2.25
CA ALA A 215 -8.13 -7.23 -1.52
C ALA A 215 -9.21 -7.03 -0.46
N ALA A 216 -10.48 -7.30 -0.77
CA ALA A 216 -11.58 -7.21 0.18
C ALA A 216 -11.40 -8.19 1.34
N LEU A 217 -10.96 -9.43 1.07
CA LEU A 217 -10.65 -10.41 2.12
C LEU A 217 -9.48 -9.95 3.00
N TYR A 218 -8.41 -9.44 2.41
CA TYR A 218 -7.26 -8.92 3.18
C TYR A 218 -7.63 -7.69 3.99
N THR A 219 -8.40 -6.76 3.43
CA THR A 219 -8.94 -5.62 4.19
C THR A 219 -9.82 -6.10 5.32
N GLY A 220 -10.72 -7.06 5.10
CA GLY A 220 -11.55 -7.64 6.16
C GLY A 220 -10.72 -8.25 7.29
N GLY A 221 -9.65 -8.98 6.96
CA GLY A 221 -8.71 -9.53 7.94
C GLY A 221 -7.95 -8.44 8.71
N VAL A 222 -7.46 -7.40 8.02
CA VAL A 222 -6.78 -6.26 8.65
C VAL A 222 -7.73 -5.49 9.57
N VAL A 223 -8.95 -5.20 9.11
CA VAL A 223 -9.96 -4.48 9.88
C VAL A 223 -10.38 -5.28 11.10
N GLY A 224 -10.70 -6.56 10.92
CA GLY A 224 -11.05 -7.46 12.02
C GLY A 224 -9.92 -7.57 13.05
N GLY A 225 -8.69 -7.82 12.59
CA GLY A 225 -7.53 -7.93 13.46
C GLY A 225 -7.22 -6.65 14.24
N LEU A 226 -7.25 -5.49 13.56
CA LEU A 226 -7.04 -4.19 14.21
C LEU A 226 -8.17 -3.84 15.18
N SER A 227 -9.43 -4.17 14.86
CA SER A 227 -10.55 -4.00 15.79
C SER A 227 -10.41 -4.90 17.02
N THR A 228 -9.89 -6.13 16.89
CA THR A 228 -9.56 -6.97 18.05
C THR A 228 -8.47 -6.34 18.92
N ILE A 229 -7.39 -5.81 18.32
CA ILE A 229 -6.36 -5.09 19.06
C ILE A 229 -6.97 -3.88 19.79
N ALA A 230 -7.82 -3.11 19.10
CA ALA A 230 -8.50 -1.95 19.68
C ALA A 230 -9.36 -2.34 20.90
N ALA A 231 -10.07 -3.47 20.82
CA ALA A 231 -10.88 -3.99 21.91
C ALA A 231 -10.04 -4.51 23.09
N CYS A 232 -8.86 -5.09 22.83
CA CYS A 232 -7.98 -5.58 23.88
C CYS A 232 -7.06 -4.49 24.47
N ALA A 233 -6.89 -3.37 23.77
CA ALA A 233 -5.97 -2.32 24.18
C ALA A 233 -6.60 -1.30 25.16
N PRO A 234 -5.84 -0.77 26.14
CA PRO A 234 -6.32 0.27 27.05
C PRO A 234 -6.71 1.56 26.30
N SER A 235 -7.92 2.07 26.56
CA SER A 235 -8.52 3.18 25.80
C SER A 235 -7.82 4.54 25.95
N ASP A 236 -7.06 4.74 27.02
CA ASP A 236 -6.46 6.05 27.30
C ASP A 236 -5.24 6.37 26.44
N LYS A 237 -4.41 5.37 26.12
CA LYS A 237 -3.15 5.61 25.40
C LYS A 237 -3.36 6.08 23.97
N PHE A 238 -4.39 5.57 23.30
CA PHE A 238 -4.62 5.88 21.90
C PHE A 238 -5.37 7.18 21.69
N LEU A 239 -6.17 7.66 22.65
CA LEU A 239 -6.77 8.98 22.53
C LEU A 239 -5.71 10.10 22.41
N TYR A 240 -4.55 9.92 23.07
CA TYR A 240 -3.38 10.80 22.93
C TYR A 240 -2.64 10.68 21.59
N MET A 241 -2.87 9.60 20.83
CA MET A 241 -2.23 9.39 19.53
C MET A 241 -2.85 10.21 18.39
N GLY A 242 -3.96 10.90 18.63
CA GLY A 242 -4.62 11.74 17.61
C GLY A 242 -3.68 12.82 17.03
N GLY A 243 -2.81 13.41 17.85
CA GLY A 243 -1.84 14.42 17.40
C GLY A 243 -0.81 13.87 16.40
N PRO A 244 -0.02 12.84 16.76
CA PRO A 244 0.89 12.19 15.83
C PRO A 244 0.22 11.63 14.58
N LEU A 245 -0.98 11.04 14.70
CA LEU A 245 -1.76 10.54 13.55
C LEU A 245 -2.15 11.68 12.60
N ALA A 246 -2.57 12.83 13.11
CA ALA A 246 -2.89 14.00 12.29
C ALA A 246 -1.67 14.54 11.53
N ILE A 247 -0.49 14.56 12.16
CA ILE A 247 0.76 14.93 11.49
C ILE A 247 1.08 13.93 10.37
N GLY A 248 0.98 12.63 10.65
CA GLY A 248 1.16 11.58 9.66
C GLY A 248 0.18 11.70 8.48
N LEU A 249 -1.07 12.05 8.75
CA LEU A 249 -2.08 12.32 7.72
C LEU A 249 -1.69 13.49 6.83
N GLY A 250 -1.19 14.58 7.41
CA GLY A 250 -0.65 15.71 6.64
C GLY A 250 0.46 15.27 5.69
N VAL A 251 1.38 14.42 6.14
CA VAL A 251 2.49 13.89 5.32
C VAL A 251 1.98 12.97 4.20
N VAL A 252 1.07 12.04 4.50
CA VAL A 252 0.50 11.13 3.50
C VAL A 252 -0.37 11.88 2.49
N PHE A 253 -1.11 12.90 2.94
CA PHE A 253 -1.92 13.73 2.07
C PHE A 253 -1.05 14.61 1.16
N ALA A 254 -0.04 15.28 1.71
CA ALA A 254 0.90 16.09 0.95
C ALA A 254 1.68 15.24 -0.07
N SER A 255 2.12 14.04 0.31
CA SER A 255 2.77 13.12 -0.63
C SER A 255 1.82 12.63 -1.73
N SER A 256 0.56 12.35 -1.41
CA SER A 256 -0.45 11.97 -2.40
C SER A 256 -0.73 13.10 -3.40
N LEU A 257 -0.86 14.34 -2.91
CA LEU A 257 -0.98 15.53 -3.76
C LEU A 257 0.26 15.72 -4.63
N ALA A 258 1.46 15.68 -4.05
CA ALA A 258 2.71 15.85 -4.77
C ALA A 258 2.91 14.79 -5.86
N SER A 259 2.54 13.52 -5.59
CA SER A 259 2.58 12.44 -6.58
C SER A 259 1.67 12.66 -7.80
N MET A 260 0.67 13.54 -7.72
CA MET A 260 -0.14 13.89 -8.89
C MET A 260 0.62 14.76 -9.90
N TRP A 261 1.61 15.52 -9.44
CA TRP A 261 2.40 16.45 -10.27
C TRP A 261 3.75 15.88 -10.70
N LEU A 262 4.18 14.79 -10.05
CA LEU A 262 5.49 14.20 -10.24
C LEU A 262 5.35 12.83 -10.90
N PRO A 263 5.97 12.62 -12.08
CA PRO A 263 5.92 11.33 -12.75
C PRO A 263 6.44 10.22 -11.82
N PRO A 264 5.72 9.10 -11.69
CA PRO A 264 6.17 7.95 -10.88
C PRO A 264 7.42 7.28 -11.45
N THR A 265 7.87 7.70 -12.63
CA THR A 265 9.13 7.32 -13.27
C THR A 265 10.36 8.05 -12.72
N THR A 266 10.19 9.06 -11.87
CA THR A 266 11.31 9.72 -11.17
C THR A 266 11.54 9.09 -9.81
N ALA A 267 12.77 9.12 -9.29
CA ALA A 267 13.09 8.60 -7.96
C ALA A 267 12.28 9.28 -6.85
N LEU A 268 12.10 10.60 -6.93
CA LEU A 268 11.26 11.36 -6.00
C LEU A 268 9.77 11.03 -6.17
N GLY A 269 9.26 10.93 -7.40
CA GLY A 269 7.86 10.54 -7.66
C GLY A 269 7.54 9.13 -7.18
N ALA A 270 8.44 8.17 -7.41
CA ALA A 270 8.34 6.81 -6.90
C ALA A 270 8.45 6.74 -5.36
N GLY A 271 9.31 7.57 -4.76
CA GLY A 271 9.42 7.71 -3.31
C GLY A 271 8.12 8.22 -2.68
N LEU A 272 7.53 9.29 -3.23
CA LEU A 272 6.26 9.83 -2.77
C LEU A 272 5.09 8.87 -3.00
N ALA A 273 5.07 8.16 -4.14
CA ALA A 273 4.06 7.15 -4.41
C ALA A 273 4.17 5.97 -3.41
N SER A 274 5.39 5.51 -3.11
CA SER A 274 5.64 4.48 -2.09
C SER A 274 5.25 4.96 -0.69
N MET A 275 5.61 6.20 -0.33
CA MET A 275 5.24 6.82 0.96
C MET A 275 3.73 6.95 1.11
N SER A 276 3.04 7.45 0.08
CA SER A 276 1.57 7.50 0.08
C SER A 276 1.03 6.08 0.25
N LEU A 277 1.43 5.13 -0.59
CA LEU A 277 0.89 3.77 -0.59
C LEU A 277 1.12 3.00 0.71
N TYR A 278 2.38 2.79 1.10
CA TYR A 278 2.74 1.98 2.27
C TYR A 278 2.67 2.77 3.57
N GLY A 279 3.15 4.02 3.58
CA GLY A 279 3.04 4.90 4.75
C GLY A 279 1.58 5.21 5.07
N GLY A 280 0.78 5.51 4.04
CA GLY A 280 -0.66 5.67 4.19
C GLY A 280 -1.37 4.41 4.67
N LEU A 281 -0.97 3.21 4.19
CA LEU A 281 -1.56 1.95 4.68
C LEU A 281 -1.33 1.77 6.19
N VAL A 282 -0.11 2.01 6.67
CA VAL A 282 0.23 1.94 8.10
C VAL A 282 -0.53 3.01 8.88
N LEU A 283 -0.57 4.23 8.36
CA LEU A 283 -1.25 5.35 8.99
C LEU A 283 -2.76 5.09 9.14
N PHE A 284 -3.45 4.69 8.08
CA PHE A 284 -4.89 4.39 8.14
C PHE A 284 -5.21 3.17 8.98
N SER A 285 -4.28 2.20 9.07
CA SER A 285 -4.38 1.11 10.03
C SER A 285 -4.32 1.64 11.48
N GLY A 286 -3.48 2.63 11.74
CA GLY A 286 -3.44 3.34 13.02
C GLY A 286 -4.71 4.17 13.29
N PHE A 287 -5.22 4.89 12.28
CA PHE A 287 -6.50 5.63 12.40
C PHE A 287 -7.66 4.70 12.69
N LEU A 288 -7.74 3.55 12.03
CA LEU A 288 -8.79 2.59 12.29
C LEU A 288 -8.81 2.13 13.76
N LEU A 289 -7.64 1.90 14.35
CA LEU A 289 -7.50 1.53 15.75
C LEU A 289 -7.92 2.71 16.67
N TYR A 290 -7.43 3.91 16.38
CA TYR A 290 -7.81 5.15 17.08
C TYR A 290 -9.31 5.39 17.05
N ASP A 291 -9.92 5.33 15.87
CA ASP A 291 -11.33 5.61 15.66
C ASP A 291 -12.24 4.53 16.22
N THR A 292 -11.79 3.26 16.22
CA THR A 292 -12.50 2.18 16.93
C THR A 292 -12.60 2.50 18.42
N GLN A 293 -11.50 2.91 19.06
CA GLN A 293 -11.52 3.23 20.49
C GLN A 293 -12.26 4.53 20.78
N ARG A 294 -12.13 5.54 19.91
CA ARG A 294 -12.89 6.78 19.99
C ARG A 294 -14.39 6.55 19.87
N MET A 295 -14.81 5.64 18.97
CA MET A 295 -16.20 5.24 18.82
C MET A 295 -16.73 4.57 20.09
N VAL A 296 -16.00 3.60 20.65
CA VAL A 296 -16.39 2.92 21.89
C VAL A 296 -16.51 3.92 23.04
N ARG A 297 -15.48 4.74 23.26
CA ARG A 297 -15.50 5.78 24.31
C ARG A 297 -16.65 6.77 24.12
N ARG A 298 -16.96 7.15 22.87
CA ARG A 298 -18.12 7.99 22.58
C ARG A 298 -19.42 7.28 22.93
N ALA A 299 -19.55 5.98 22.65
CA ALA A 299 -20.76 5.22 22.99
C ALA A 299 -20.98 5.11 24.51
N GLU A 300 -19.89 4.99 25.28
CA GLU A 300 -19.89 4.93 26.75
C GLU A 300 -20.22 6.28 27.40
N VAL A 301 -19.51 7.35 27.00
CA VAL A 301 -19.58 8.67 27.67
C VAL A 301 -20.83 9.44 27.25
N TYR A 302 -21.45 9.11 26.11
CA TYR A 302 -22.61 9.87 25.63
C TYR A 302 -23.80 9.71 26.60
N PRO A 303 -24.41 10.82 27.06
CA PRO A 303 -25.50 10.77 28.04
C PRO A 303 -26.64 9.86 27.57
N GLN A 304 -27.26 9.12 28.49
CA GLN A 304 -28.43 8.31 28.16
C GLN A 304 -29.62 9.18 27.77
N TYR A 305 -29.81 10.29 28.48
CA TYR A 305 -30.85 11.28 28.23
C TYR A 305 -30.18 12.58 27.74
N SER A 306 -30.03 12.68 26.42
CA SER A 306 -29.56 13.88 25.75
C SER A 306 -30.68 14.39 24.84
N TYR A 307 -30.80 15.72 24.71
CA TYR A 307 -31.72 16.36 23.77
C TYR A 307 -31.45 15.94 22.32
N THR A 308 -30.18 15.67 22.00
CA THR A 308 -29.78 15.05 20.74
C THR A 308 -29.62 13.54 20.94
N PRO A 309 -30.10 12.70 20.01
CA PRO A 309 -29.82 11.27 20.05
C PRO A 309 -28.38 10.97 19.64
N TYR A 310 -27.85 9.84 20.11
CA TYR A 310 -26.55 9.33 19.64
C TYR A 310 -26.60 9.12 18.12
N ASP A 311 -25.60 9.61 17.40
CA ASP A 311 -25.51 9.52 15.94
C ASP A 311 -24.56 8.39 15.52
N PRO A 312 -25.08 7.17 15.24
CA PRO A 312 -24.26 6.04 14.81
C PRO A 312 -23.70 6.23 13.39
N ILE A 313 -24.37 7.01 12.54
CA ILE A 313 -23.93 7.28 11.17
C ILE A 313 -22.63 8.09 11.22
N ASN A 314 -22.61 9.18 11.98
CA ASN A 314 -21.39 10.00 12.13
C ASN A 314 -20.25 9.26 12.80
N ALA A 315 -20.55 8.39 13.77
CA ALA A 315 -19.54 7.54 14.42
C ALA A 315 -18.95 6.50 13.44
N SER A 316 -19.79 5.92 12.57
CA SER A 316 -19.35 4.90 11.59
C SER A 316 -18.54 5.49 10.44
N MET A 317 -18.76 6.76 10.12
CA MET A 317 -18.24 7.39 8.91
C MET A 317 -16.71 7.52 8.91
N SER A 318 -16.08 7.67 10.07
CA SER A 318 -14.62 7.78 10.14
C SER A 318 -13.95 6.40 9.98
N ILE A 319 -14.45 5.39 10.70
CA ILE A 319 -14.08 3.97 10.53
C ILE A 319 -14.23 3.55 9.06
N TYR A 320 -15.38 3.84 8.45
CA TYR A 320 -15.65 3.53 7.04
C TYR A 320 -14.62 4.16 6.07
N MET A 321 -14.23 5.42 6.29
CA MET A 321 -13.24 6.08 5.43
C MET A 321 -11.85 5.46 5.59
N ASP A 322 -11.44 5.09 6.80
CA ASP A 322 -10.17 4.38 7.02
C ASP A 322 -10.16 3.02 6.32
N VAL A 323 -11.25 2.26 6.44
CA VAL A 323 -11.39 0.96 5.76
C VAL A 323 -11.33 1.11 4.25
N LEU A 324 -12.00 2.10 3.65
CA LEU A 324 -11.89 2.36 2.22
C LEU A 324 -10.48 2.74 1.79
N ASN A 325 -9.80 3.59 2.57
CA ASN A 325 -8.42 3.99 2.28
C ASN A 325 -7.47 2.79 2.35
N ILE A 326 -7.63 1.89 3.32
CA ILE A 326 -6.89 0.63 3.41
C ILE A 326 -7.20 -0.25 2.21
N PHE A 327 -8.47 -0.41 1.84
CA PHE A 327 -8.90 -1.22 0.69
C PHE A 327 -8.26 -0.77 -0.62
N ILE A 328 -8.39 0.52 -0.97
CA ILE A 328 -7.81 1.09 -2.20
C ILE A 328 -6.30 0.84 -2.27
N ARG A 329 -5.60 0.98 -1.14
CA ARG A 329 -4.15 0.75 -1.05
C ARG A 329 -3.80 -0.71 -1.22
N ILE A 330 -4.52 -1.63 -0.58
CA ILE A 330 -4.31 -3.08 -0.77
C ILE A 330 -4.57 -3.48 -2.23
N VAL A 331 -5.67 -3.00 -2.82
CA VAL A 331 -5.98 -3.23 -4.24
C VAL A 331 -4.82 -2.74 -5.14
N THR A 332 -4.31 -1.53 -4.88
CA THR A 332 -3.18 -0.95 -5.62
C THR A 332 -1.91 -1.79 -5.47
N ILE A 333 -1.60 -2.23 -4.24
CA ILE A 333 -0.43 -3.08 -3.95
C ILE A 333 -0.54 -4.42 -4.71
N LEU A 334 -1.71 -5.05 -4.72
CA LEU A 334 -1.93 -6.33 -5.40
C LEU A 334 -1.82 -6.20 -6.92
N SER A 335 -2.34 -5.11 -7.50
CA SER A 335 -2.23 -4.87 -8.94
C SER A 335 -0.80 -4.57 -9.41
N GLY A 336 -0.03 -3.81 -8.62
CA GLY A 336 1.37 -3.51 -8.92
C GLY A 336 2.26 -4.76 -8.82
N GLY A 337 1.85 -5.75 -8.02
CA GLY A 337 2.51 -7.05 -7.92
C GLY A 337 2.33 -7.94 -9.15
N GLN A 338 1.19 -7.85 -9.86
CA GLN A 338 0.94 -8.66 -11.05
C GLN A 338 1.62 -8.15 -12.32
N ARG A 339 1.83 -6.83 -12.48
CA ARG A 339 2.53 -6.26 -13.66
C ARG A 339 4.04 -6.59 -13.74
N ARG A 340 4.62 -7.22 -12.71
CA ARG A 340 6.06 -7.56 -12.63
C ARG A 340 6.34 -9.07 -12.75
N LYS A 341 5.34 -9.88 -13.05
CA LYS A 341 5.48 -11.30 -13.45
C LYS A 341 5.04 -11.44 -14.89
#